data_AF-A0A429HQM1-F1
#
_entry.id   AF-A0A429HQM1-F1
#
_cell.length_a   1.000
_cell.length_b   1.000
_cell.length_c   1.000
_cell.angle_alpha   90.00
_cell.angle_beta   90.00
_cell.angle_gamma   90.00
#
_symmetry.space_group_name_H-M   'P 1'
#
loop_
_entity.id
_entity.type
_entity.pdbx_description
1 polymer ?
#
loop_
_entity_poly.entity_id
_entity_poly.type
_entity_poly.pdbx_seq_one_letter_code
_entity_poly.pdbx_strand_id
1 'polypeptide(L)' 'PDDPLSLLTDRERDVLELMAEGRTNKAISERLAIAERTVEKHCTGIFGKLGLEAGPHDHRRVLAVLRYLNA' A
#
# COMPACT_ATOMS: atom_id res chain seq x y z
N PRO A 1 12.18 13.15 13.15
CA PRO A 1 12.31 11.93 12.33
C PRO A 1 11.25 11.97 11.23
N ASP A 2 11.66 12.02 9.96
CA ASP A 2 10.73 12.05 8.84
C ASP A 2 9.87 10.78 8.84
N ASP A 3 8.56 10.94 9.03
CA ASP A 3 7.61 9.84 8.93
C ASP A 3 7.62 9.32 7.47
N PRO A 4 8.07 8.08 7.21
CA PRO A 4 8.13 7.53 5.86
C PRO A 4 6.76 7.43 5.19
N LEU A 5 5.67 7.47 5.97
CA LEU A 5 4.30 7.43 5.49
C LEU A 5 3.72 8.82 5.20
N SER A 6 4.42 9.90 5.57
CA SER A 6 3.95 11.29 5.38
C SER A 6 3.71 11.65 3.91
N LEU A 7 4.42 11.01 2.98
CA LEU A 7 4.29 11.20 1.53
C LEU A 7 3.01 10.57 0.93
N LEU A 8 2.38 9.65 1.65
CA LEU A 8 1.16 8.99 1.21
C LEU A 8 -0.02 9.96 1.29
N THR A 9 -0.96 9.82 0.36
CA THR A 9 -2.29 10.43 0.49
C THR A 9 -3.13 9.65 1.49
N ASP A 10 -4.23 10.24 1.96
CA ASP A 10 -5.12 9.56 2.90
C ASP A 10 -5.69 8.26 2.31
N ARG A 11 -6.05 8.27 1.02
CA ARG A 11 -6.50 7.04 0.34
C ARG A 11 -5.43 5.98 0.19
N GLU A 12 -4.17 6.38 0.01
CA GLU A 12 -3.06 5.42 0.00
C GLU A 12 -2.79 4.85 1.39
N ARG A 13 -2.96 5.65 2.46
CA ARG A 13 -2.91 5.17 3.85
C ARG A 13 -4.02 4.15 4.14
N ASP A 14 -5.27 4.45 3.78
CA ASP A 14 -6.39 3.52 3.95
C ASP A 14 -6.13 2.16 3.26
N VAL A 15 -5.61 2.22 2.02
CA VAL A 15 -5.26 1.01 1.25
C VAL A 15 -4.12 0.24 1.91
N LEU A 16 -3.10 0.94 2.41
CA LEU A 16 -1.94 0.33 3.07
C LEU A 16 -2.30 -0.31 4.42
N GLU A 17 -3.21 0.31 5.19
CA GLU A 17 -3.73 -0.24 6.44
C GLU A 17 -4.48 -1.55 6.19
N LEU A 18 -5.44 -1.56 5.27
CA LEU A 18 -6.18 -2.78 4.92
C LEU A 18 -5.25 -3.85 4.31
N MET A 19 -4.21 -3.42 3.59
CA MET A 19 -3.17 -4.32 3.11
C MET A 19 -2.39 -4.97 4.26
N ALA A 20 -2.08 -4.22 5.32
CA ALA A 20 -1.40 -4.71 6.52
C ALA A 20 -2.28 -5.66 7.35
N GLU A 21 -3.60 -5.51 7.31
CA GLU A 21 -4.55 -6.52 7.81
C GLU A 21 -4.58 -7.82 6.99
N GLY A 22 -3.84 -7.90 5.87
CA GLY A 22 -3.80 -9.08 5.01
C GLY A 22 -4.97 -9.17 4.02
N ARG A 23 -5.70 -8.08 3.76
CA ARG A 23 -6.82 -8.07 2.80
C ARG A 23 -6.33 -8.21 1.36
N THR A 24 -7.13 -8.84 0.50
CA THR A 24 -6.91 -8.88 -0.97
C THR A 24 -7.35 -7.58 -1.62
N ASN A 25 -6.92 -7.31 -2.87
CA ASN A 25 -7.38 -6.12 -3.60
C ASN A 25 -8.90 -6.08 -3.75
N LYS A 26 -9.52 -7.23 -4.06
CA LYS A 26 -10.99 -7.38 -4.05
C LYS A 26 -11.61 -6.96 -2.71
N ALA A 27 -11.13 -7.49 -1.58
CA ALA A 27 -11.68 -7.13 -0.26
C ALA A 27 -11.48 -5.64 0.08
N ILE A 28 -10.33 -5.06 -0.28
CA ILE A 28 -10.07 -3.61 -0.13
C ILE A 28 -11.04 -2.81 -0.99
N SER A 29 -11.26 -3.25 -2.23
CA SER A 29 -12.15 -2.57 -3.18
C SER A 29 -13.60 -2.53 -2.67
N GLU A 30 -14.09 -3.65 -2.12
CA GLU A 30 -15.40 -3.75 -1.47
C GLU A 30 -15.48 -2.86 -0.23
N ARG A 31 -14.45 -2.88 0.63
CA ARG A 31 -14.41 -2.11 1.88
C ARG A 31 -14.38 -0.60 1.67
N LEU A 32 -13.70 -0.14 0.63
CA LEU A 32 -13.53 1.28 0.27
C LEU A 32 -14.53 1.76 -0.78
N ALA A 33 -15.40 0.87 -1.29
CA ALA A 33 -16.37 1.13 -2.36
C ALA A 33 -15.74 1.74 -3.63
N ILE A 34 -14.63 1.15 -4.09
CA ILE A 34 -13.91 1.55 -5.32
C ILE A 34 -13.66 0.33 -6.21
N ALA A 35 -13.31 0.56 -7.48
CA ALA A 35 -12.93 -0.53 -8.38
C ALA A 35 -11.60 -1.18 -7.96
N GLU A 36 -11.45 -2.49 -8.20
CA GLU A 36 -10.19 -3.21 -7.90
C GLU A 36 -8.98 -2.59 -8.62
N ARG A 37 -9.16 -2.16 -9.88
CA ARG A 37 -8.14 -1.42 -10.64
C ARG A 37 -7.71 -0.11 -9.97
N THR A 38 -8.60 0.54 -9.22
CA THR A 38 -8.26 1.73 -8.44
C THR A 38 -7.40 1.36 -7.24
N VAL A 39 -7.65 0.23 -6.59
CA VAL A 39 -6.77 -0.31 -5.54
C VAL A 39 -5.38 -0.60 -6.08
N GLU A 40 -5.26 -1.22 -7.26
CA GLU A 40 -3.97 -1.48 -7.92
C GLU A 40 -3.20 -0.17 -8.22
N LYS A 41 -3.92 0.86 -8.66
CA LYS A 41 -3.34 2.19 -8.88
C LYS A 41 -2.81 2.79 -7.58
N HIS A 42 -3.57 2.70 -6.48
CA HIS A 42 -3.09 3.12 -5.17
C HIS A 42 -1.88 2.32 -4.72
N CYS A 43 -1.87 0.98 -4.89
CA CYS A 43 -0.71 0.14 -4.57
C CYS A 43 0.54 0.59 -5.34
N THR A 44 0.40 0.87 -6.64
CA THR A 44 1.51 1.35 -7.48
C THR A 44 2.03 2.71 -6.99
N GLY A 45 1.12 3.62 -6.62
CA GLY A 45 1.45 4.92 -6.03
C GLY A 45 2.20 4.79 -4.70
N ILE A 46 1.71 3.93 -3.79
CA ILE A 46 2.36 3.60 -2.51
C ILE A 46 3.78 3.11 -2.77
N PHE A 47 3.97 2.13 -3.64
CA PHE A 47 5.30 1.56 -3.90
C PHE A 47 6.27 2.61 -4.45
N GLY A 48 5.82 3.46 -5.36
CA GLY A 48 6.63 4.57 -5.87
C GLY A 48 7.03 5.56 -4.77
N LYS A 49 6.08 5.97 -3.93
CA LYS A 49 6.31 6.95 -2.85
C LYS A 49 7.20 6.42 -1.73
N LEU A 50 7.11 5.12 -1.45
CA LEU A 50 7.96 4.44 -0.46
C LEU A 50 9.32 4.00 -1.04
N GLY A 51 9.62 4.30 -2.31
CA GLY A 51 10.86 3.91 -2.96
C GLY A 51 11.03 2.40 -3.11
N LEU A 52 9.93 1.65 -3.24
CA LEU A 52 9.92 0.20 -3.34
C LEU A 52 10.02 -0.22 -4.81
N GLU A 53 11.23 -0.51 -5.24
CA GLU A 53 11.53 -0.96 -6.59
C GLU A 53 11.08 -2.42 -6.82
N ALA A 54 10.81 -2.75 -8.09
CA ALA A 54 10.50 -4.13 -8.46
C ALA A 54 11.82 -4.91 -8.53
N GLY A 55 11.98 -5.89 -7.64
CA GLY A 55 13.11 -6.83 -7.64
C GLY A 55 12.64 -8.27 -7.81
N PRO A 56 13.50 -9.17 -8.31
CA PRO A 56 13.16 -10.58 -8.46
C PRO A 56 13.07 -11.34 -7.12
N HIS A 57 13.57 -10.75 -6.04
CA HIS A 57 13.70 -11.42 -4.74
C HIS A 57 12.67 -10.96 -3.71
N ASP A 58 11.92 -9.88 -3.99
CA ASP A 58 11.08 -9.23 -2.98
C ASP A 58 9.67 -8.92 -3.48
N HIS A 59 8.69 -9.13 -2.61
CA HIS A 59 7.33 -8.69 -2.84
C HIS A 59 7.12 -7.26 -2.31
N ARG A 60 6.98 -6.30 -3.22
CA ARG A 60 6.72 -4.87 -2.86
C ARG A 60 5.57 -4.66 -1.90
N ARG A 61 4.51 -5.47 -2.00
CA ARG A 61 3.37 -5.44 -1.07
C ARG A 61 3.81 -5.75 0.36
N VAL A 62 4.61 -6.79 0.55
CA VAL A 62 5.12 -7.19 1.86
C VAL A 62 6.08 -6.13 2.39
N LEU A 63 6.97 -5.60 1.55
CA LEU A 63 7.86 -4.51 1.95
C LEU A 63 7.09 -3.25 2.39
N ALA A 64 6.01 -2.90 1.70
CA ALA A 64 5.16 -1.76 2.08
C ALA A 64 4.49 -1.99 3.43
N VAL A 65 3.97 -3.20 3.68
CA VAL A 65 3.40 -3.58 4.99
C VAL A 65 4.44 -3.52 6.08
N LEU A 66 5.64 -4.05 5.85
CA LEU A 66 6.72 -3.99 6.83
C LEU A 66 7.12 -2.55 7.14
N ARG A 67 7.14 -1.64 6.15
CA ARG A 67 7.35 -0.21 6.38
C ARG A 67 6.25 0.40 7.24
N TYR A 68 4.99 0.09 6.96
CA TYR A 68 3.85 0.56 7.74
C TYR A 68 3.91 0.12 9.21
N LEU A 69 4.24 -1.14 9.47
CA LEU A 69 4.29 -1.70 10.83
C LEU A 69 5.50 -1.23 11.66
N ASN A 70 6.53 -0.67 11.02
CA ASN A 70 7.73 -0.15 11.68
C ASN A 70 7.76 1.40 11.77
N ALA A 71 6.70 2.06 11.28
CA ALA A 71 6.58 3.53 11.31
C ALA A 71 6.07 4.04 12.67
#